data_AF-A0A5B7CS32-F1
#
_entry.id   AF-A0A5B7CS32-F1
#
_cell.length_a   1.000
_cell.length_b   1.000
_cell.length_c   1.000
_cell.angle_alpha   90.00
_cell.angle_beta   90.00
_cell.angle_gamma   90.00
#
_symmetry.space_group_name_H-M   'P 1'
#
loop_
_entity.id
_entity.type
_entity.pdbx_description
1 polymer ?
#
loop_
_entity_poly.entity_id
_entity_poly.type
_entity_poly.pdbx_seq_one_letter_code
_entity_poly.pdbx_strand_id
1 'polypeptide(L)'
;MPYRDVSPFFRLVRQTLLGRTHTPALRQADKVGCRSQPPPSLPKGVSSSLSANYYYMRDGRRAVEPEEVVATNSSSGPTVLLSDESDAAGAVTIAAKTPKVPGVVHHFD
;
A
#
# COMPACT_ATOMS: atom_id res chain seq x y z
N MET A 1 -20.15 -32.58 18.97
CA MET A 1 -21.10 -32.23 20.04
C MET A 1 -22.09 -31.21 19.47
N PRO A 2 -23.40 -31.31 19.69
CA PRO A 2 -24.33 -30.28 19.26
C PRO A 2 -23.97 -28.94 19.93
N TYR A 3 -24.04 -27.84 19.17
CA TYR A 3 -23.74 -26.50 19.69
C TYR A 3 -24.59 -26.18 20.93
N ARG A 4 -23.99 -25.50 21.92
CA ARG A 4 -24.77 -24.88 22.99
C ARG A 4 -25.67 -23.80 22.40
N ASP A 5 -26.96 -24.08 22.39
CA ASP A 5 -28.01 -23.16 21.98
C ASP A 5 -29.24 -23.38 22.87
N VAL A 6 -30.21 -22.48 22.76
CA VAL A 6 -31.47 -22.56 23.49
C VAL A 6 -32.32 -23.76 23.04
N SER A 7 -33.31 -24.13 23.86
CA SER A 7 -34.23 -25.21 23.53
C SER A 7 -34.97 -24.93 22.20
N PRO A 8 -35.42 -25.97 21.47
CA PRO A 8 -36.05 -25.79 20.15
C PRO A 8 -37.23 -24.83 20.15
N PHE A 9 -38.03 -24.82 21.22
CA PHE A 9 -39.15 -23.89 21.38
C PHE A 9 -38.68 -22.42 21.44
N PHE A 10 -37.70 -22.11 22.29
CA PHE A 10 -37.17 -20.75 22.38
C PHE A 10 -36.40 -20.34 21.12
N ARG A 11 -35.81 -21.30 20.39
CA ARG A 11 -35.20 -21.04 19.08
C ARG A 11 -36.23 -20.54 18.08
N LEU A 12 -37.42 -21.16 18.03
CA LEU A 12 -38.52 -20.75 17.17
C LEU A 12 -39.01 -19.36 17.53
N VAL A 13 -39.33 -19.10 18.81
CA VAL A 13 -39.78 -17.79 19.28
C VAL A 13 -38.78 -16.68 18.93
N ARG A 14 -37.48 -16.95 19.10
CA ARG A 14 -36.43 -16.00 18.74
C ARG A 14 -36.39 -15.72 17.24
N GLN A 15 -36.48 -16.76 16.40
CA GLN A 15 -36.44 -16.62 14.95
C GLN A 15 -37.68 -15.92 14.39
N THR A 16 -38.86 -16.17 14.96
CA THR A 16 -40.11 -15.52 14.55
C THR A 16 -40.10 -14.04 14.90
N LEU A 17 -39.68 -13.67 16.11
CA LEU A 17 -39.59 -12.26 16.53
C LEU A 17 -38.50 -11.47 15.80
N LEU A 18 -37.39 -12.13 15.43
CA LEU A 18 -36.30 -11.50 14.67
C LEU A 18 -36.58 -11.38 13.17
N GLY A 19 -37.55 -12.12 12.64
CA GLY A 19 -37.79 -12.22 11.18
C GLY A 19 -36.62 -12.81 10.38
N ARG A 20 -35.64 -13.43 11.04
CA ARG A 20 -34.45 -14.02 10.41
C ARG A 20 -33.88 -15.17 11.23
N THR A 21 -32.98 -15.93 10.60
CA THR A 21 -32.17 -16.92 11.32
C THR A 21 -31.21 -16.21 12.28
N HIS A 22 -31.26 -16.60 13.55
CA HIS A 22 -30.41 -16.01 14.58
C HIS A 22 -28.94 -16.42 14.39
N THR A 23 -28.07 -15.43 14.25
CA THR A 23 -26.61 -15.59 14.17
C THR A 23 -25.98 -15.41 15.55
N PRO A 24 -25.43 -16.45 16.20
CA PRO A 24 -24.83 -16.32 17.53
C PRO A 24 -23.53 -15.50 17.48
N ALA A 25 -23.37 -14.54 18.40
CA ALA A 25 -22.14 -13.77 18.57
C ALA A 25 -21.04 -14.53 19.35
N LEU A 26 -21.42 -15.62 20.03
CA LEU A 26 -20.48 -16.42 20.80
C LEU A 26 -19.61 -17.29 19.89
N ARG A 27 -18.31 -17.34 20.21
CA ARG A 27 -17.33 -18.20 19.54
C ARG A 27 -17.53 -19.64 19.98
N GLN A 28 -18.05 -20.46 19.07
CA GLN A 28 -18.25 -21.89 19.26
C GLN A 28 -16.99 -22.64 18.85
N ALA A 29 -16.60 -23.68 19.61
CA ALA A 29 -15.35 -24.42 19.40
C ALA A 29 -15.20 -24.95 17.96
N ASP A 30 -16.29 -25.46 17.36
CA ASP A 30 -16.25 -26.05 16.01
C ASP A 30 -16.24 -25.00 14.89
N LYS A 31 -16.46 -23.72 15.21
CA LYS A 31 -16.46 -22.60 14.24
C LYS A 31 -15.21 -21.72 14.34
N VAL A 32 -14.29 -22.08 15.23
CA VAL A 32 -13.00 -21.42 15.39
C VAL A 32 -11.89 -22.43 15.14
N GLY A 33 -10.73 -21.96 14.68
CA GLY A 33 -9.57 -22.83 14.58
C GLY A 33 -9.20 -23.42 15.94
N CYS A 34 -8.67 -24.65 15.95
CA CYS A 34 -8.15 -25.30 17.13
C CYS A 34 -7.15 -24.42 17.89
N ARG A 35 -7.05 -24.59 19.21
CA ARG A 35 -6.03 -23.88 20.02
C ARG A 35 -4.63 -24.39 19.73
N SER A 36 -4.50 -25.70 19.50
CA SER A 36 -3.28 -26.33 19.02
C SER A 36 -3.30 -26.36 17.50
N GLN A 37 -2.25 -25.84 16.87
CA GLN A 37 -2.06 -25.81 15.43
C GLN A 37 -0.85 -26.69 15.08
N PRO A 38 -0.87 -27.42 13.95
CA PRO A 38 0.28 -28.17 13.49
C PRO A 38 1.44 -27.22 13.16
N PRO A 39 2.70 -27.68 13.20
CA PRO A 39 3.84 -26.87 12.76
C PRO A 39 3.65 -26.40 11.31
N PRO A 40 3.75 -25.09 11.02
CA PRO A 40 3.59 -24.59 9.66
C PRO A 40 4.85 -24.83 8.81
N SER A 41 4.65 -25.08 7.52
CA SER A 41 5.72 -25.03 6.51
C SER A 41 5.49 -23.79 5.64
N LEU A 42 6.24 -22.72 5.92
CA LEU A 42 6.08 -21.44 5.23
C LEU A 42 6.86 -21.44 3.90
N PRO A 43 6.31 -20.83 2.83
CA PRO A 43 7.06 -20.64 1.60
C PRO A 43 8.27 -19.74 1.85
N LYS A 44 9.34 -19.99 1.11
CA LYS A 44 10.54 -19.17 1.19
C LYS A 44 10.30 -17.80 0.53
N GLY A 45 11.02 -16.79 1.00
CA GLY A 45 10.99 -15.46 0.39
C GLY A 45 11.68 -15.41 -0.97
N VAL A 46 11.43 -14.34 -1.73
CA VAL A 46 11.93 -14.16 -3.11
C VAL A 46 13.45 -14.23 -3.25
N SER A 47 14.19 -13.88 -2.19
CA SER A 47 15.65 -13.89 -2.18
C SER A 47 16.23 -15.17 -1.57
N SER A 48 15.52 -16.30 -1.59
CA SER A 48 16.03 -17.60 -1.13
C SER A 48 16.64 -18.45 -2.25
N SER A 49 17.31 -17.80 -3.21
CA SER A 49 17.97 -18.46 -4.34
C SER A 49 19.43 -18.79 -4.00
N LEU A 50 19.90 -19.96 -4.42
CA LEU A 50 21.26 -20.44 -4.16
C LEU A 50 22.32 -19.79 -5.08
N SER A 51 21.91 -19.29 -6.24
CA SER A 51 22.77 -18.65 -7.24
C SER A 51 22.15 -17.35 -7.74
N ALA A 52 22.96 -16.51 -8.38
CA ALA A 52 22.54 -15.22 -8.97
C ALA A 52 21.75 -14.31 -8.00
N ASN A 53 22.10 -14.33 -6.71
CA ASN A 53 21.39 -13.61 -5.65
C ASN A 53 22.35 -12.77 -4.79
N TYR A 54 23.17 -11.99 -5.47
CA TYR A 54 24.12 -11.10 -4.81
C TYR A 54 23.38 -9.94 -4.13
N TYR A 55 23.75 -9.65 -2.88
CA TYR A 55 23.10 -8.61 -2.09
C TYR A 55 23.15 -7.24 -2.76
N TYR A 56 24.28 -6.90 -3.42
CA TYR A 56 24.48 -5.59 -4.04
C TYR A 56 23.46 -5.27 -5.16
N MET A 57 22.91 -6.28 -5.83
CA MET A 57 21.93 -6.09 -6.91
C MET A 57 20.52 -5.75 -6.40
N ARG A 58 20.25 -5.98 -5.10
CA ARG A 58 18.93 -5.78 -4.48
C ARG A 58 18.97 -4.86 -3.27
N ASP A 59 20.12 -4.25 -2.99
CA ASP A 59 20.30 -3.35 -1.86
C ASP A 59 19.77 -1.95 -2.20
N GLY A 60 18.45 -1.76 -2.07
CA GLY A 60 17.82 -0.46 -2.24
C GLY A 60 18.30 0.61 -1.24
N ARG A 61 18.92 0.22 -0.12
CA ARG A 61 19.44 1.19 0.86
C ARG A 61 20.65 1.95 0.33
N ARG A 62 21.39 1.34 -0.61
CA ARG A 62 22.54 1.95 -1.30
C ARG A 62 22.19 2.58 -2.65
N ALA A 63 20.96 2.39 -3.13
CA ALA A 63 20.45 3.02 -4.35
C ALA A 63 19.95 4.46 -4.10
N VAL A 64 19.93 4.91 -2.86
CA VAL A 64 19.53 6.28 -2.50
C VAL A 64 20.64 7.24 -2.88
N GLU A 65 20.36 8.09 -3.87
CA GLU A 65 21.23 9.21 -4.25
C GLU A 65 20.91 10.46 -3.41
N PRO A 66 21.86 11.39 -3.25
CA PRO A 66 21.59 12.69 -2.66
C PRO A 66 20.47 13.44 -3.40
N GLU A 67 19.77 14.32 -2.70
CA GLU A 67 18.71 15.15 -3.30
C GLU A 67 19.26 16.03 -4.44
N GLU A 68 18.50 16.12 -5.52
CA GLU A 68 18.81 17.04 -6.62
C GLU A 68 18.38 18.47 -6.26
N VAL A 69 19.36 19.36 -6.11
CA VAL A 69 19.13 20.76 -5.71
C VAL A 69 18.79 21.60 -6.94
N VAL A 70 17.50 21.89 -7.13
CA VAL A 70 16.98 22.68 -8.27
C VAL A 70 17.30 24.19 -8.14
N ALA A 71 17.25 24.73 -6.92
CA ALA A 71 17.55 26.13 -6.66
C ALA A 71 18.07 26.34 -5.23
N THR A 72 19.02 27.26 -5.08
CA THR A 72 19.52 27.70 -3.77
C THR A 72 19.34 29.21 -3.62
N ASN A 73 18.96 29.66 -2.42
CA ASN A 73 18.82 31.09 -2.10
C ASN A 73 20.20 31.71 -1.80
N SER A 74 21.12 31.63 -2.76
CA SER A 74 22.45 32.25 -2.69
C SER A 74 22.74 32.93 -4.03
N SER A 75 23.36 34.11 -3.99
CA SER A 75 23.77 34.85 -5.19
C SER A 75 24.80 34.12 -6.05
N SER A 76 25.50 33.13 -5.49
CA SER A 76 26.47 32.27 -6.20
C SER A 76 26.00 30.83 -6.37
N GLY A 77 24.75 30.55 -5.99
CA GLY A 77 24.21 29.20 -5.98
C GLY A 77 23.70 28.75 -7.36
N PRO A 78 23.82 27.46 -7.72
CA PRO A 78 23.28 26.97 -8.98
C PRO A 78 21.75 27.12 -8.95
N THR A 79 21.22 27.86 -9.93
CA THR A 79 19.81 27.84 -10.31
C THR A 79 19.72 27.01 -11.58
N VAL A 80 19.67 25.69 -11.42
CA VAL A 80 19.38 24.79 -12.55
C VAL A 80 17.88 24.84 -12.77
N LEU A 81 17.41 25.95 -13.35
CA LEU A 81 16.18 25.91 -14.12
C LEU A 81 16.49 24.93 -15.24
N LEU A 82 15.86 23.74 -15.26
CA LEU A 82 16.05 22.78 -16.36
C LEU A 82 15.84 23.55 -17.68
N SER A 83 16.96 23.91 -18.32
CA SER A 83 16.98 24.47 -19.65
C SER A 83 16.80 23.26 -20.55
N ASP A 84 15.64 23.17 -21.20
CA ASP A 84 15.47 22.27 -22.32
C ASP A 84 16.70 22.42 -23.22
N GLU A 85 17.40 21.32 -23.51
CA GLU A 85 18.54 21.29 -24.43
C GLU A 85 18.08 21.85 -25.80
N SER A 86 18.18 23.16 -25.95
CA SER A 86 18.03 23.91 -27.18
C SER A 86 18.80 25.21 -27.00
N ASP A 87 20.12 25.10 -27.13
CA ASP A 87 21.00 26.23 -27.36
C ASP A 87 20.50 27.00 -28.60
N ALA A 88 19.78 28.10 -28.36
CA ALA A 88 19.59 29.16 -29.34
C ALA A 88 19.53 30.49 -28.58
N ALA A 89 20.66 31.20 -28.62
CA ALA A 89 20.76 32.58 -28.18
C ALA A 89 19.74 33.45 -28.93
N GLY A 90 18.65 33.82 -28.26
CA GLY A 90 17.56 34.62 -28.80
C GLY A 90 16.93 35.46 -27.70
N ALA A 91 16.66 36.73 -28.01
CA ALA A 91 16.23 37.78 -27.10
C ALA A 91 15.11 37.38 -26.12
N VAL A 92 15.20 37.92 -24.89
CA VAL A 92 14.22 37.72 -23.81
C VAL A 92 12.89 38.39 -24.17
N THR A 93 12.04 37.67 -24.89
CA THR A 93 10.60 37.94 -24.92
C THR A 93 9.97 37.28 -23.68
N ILE A 94 9.11 38.01 -22.96
CA ILE A 94 8.36 37.50 -21.81
C ILE A 94 7.38 36.43 -22.32
N ALA A 95 7.82 35.18 -22.42
CA ALA A 95 6.99 34.05 -22.77
C ALA A 95 6.12 33.70 -21.55
N ALA A 96 4.80 33.82 -21.68
CA ALA A 96 3.86 33.39 -20.67
C ALA A 96 3.90 31.86 -20.54
N LYS A 97 4.59 31.34 -19.50
CA LYS A 97 4.63 29.90 -19.19
C LYS A 97 3.31 29.49 -18.53
N THR A 98 2.67 28.43 -19.04
CA THR A 98 1.52 27.80 -18.38
C THR A 98 1.93 27.25 -17.01
N PRO A 99 1.09 27.36 -15.96
CA PRO A 99 1.42 26.85 -14.63
C PRO A 99 1.59 25.32 -14.67
N LYS A 100 2.70 24.83 -14.10
CA LYS A 100 2.93 23.38 -13.93
C LYS A 100 2.19 22.91 -12.68
N VAL A 101 1.38 21.85 -12.82
CA VAL A 101 0.75 21.14 -11.69
C VAL A 101 1.58 19.90 -11.34
N PRO A 102 1.66 19.49 -10.06
CA PRO A 102 2.52 18.39 -9.61
C PRO A 102 2.05 16.99 -10.06
N GLY A 103 0.84 16.86 -10.61
CA GLY A 103 0.27 15.59 -11.06
C GLY A 103 -1.02 15.77 -11.83
N VAL A 104 -1.56 14.65 -12.34
CA VAL A 104 -2.83 14.63 -13.09
C VAL A 104 -4.00 14.76 -12.10
N VAL A 105 -5.01 15.56 -12.46
CA VAL A 105 -6.26 15.67 -11.69
C VAL A 105 -7.15 14.49 -12.03
N HIS A 106 -7.47 13.66 -11.04
CA HIS A 106 -8.36 12.51 -11.19
C HIS A 106 -9.76 12.82 -10.66
N HIS A 107 -10.79 12.47 -11.43
CA HIS A 107 -12.18 12.38 -10.97
C HIS A 107 -12.50 10.89 -10.76
N PHE A 108 -12.84 10.50 -9.53
CA PHE A 108 -13.05 9.11 -9.12
C PHE A 108 -14.52 8.65 -9.21
N ASP A 109 -15.34 9.40 -9.95
CA ASP A 109 -16.76 9.12 -10.18
C ASP A 109 -16.99 8.14 -11.34
#